data_AF-A0A935KYR3-F1
#
_entry.id   AF-A0A935KYR3-F1
#
_cell.length_a   1.000
_cell.length_b   1.000
_cell.length_c   1.000
_cell.angle_alpha   90.00
_cell.angle_beta   90.00
_cell.angle_gamma   90.00
#
_symmetry.space_group_name_H-M   'P 1'
#
loop_
_entity.id
_entity.type
_entity.pdbx_description
1 polymer ?
#
loop_
_entity_poly.entity_id
_entity_poly.type
_entity_poly.pdbx_seq_one_letter_code
_entity_poly.pdbx_strand_id
1 'polypeptide(L)'
;MGNDLQENWKLIETFLRNARSDLPMQASPSLEFSALLTEFDKYLSHNELGLALESIAAAGQLVETGGRFWHSLHQAAKKMELHEQAQEFEFRFVQAATLGLERAQKQ
;
A
#
# COMPACT_ATOMS: atom_id res chain seq x y z
N MET A 1 -15.79 -23.41 12.26
CA MET A 1 -14.96 -22.21 12.49
C MET A 1 -13.77 -22.24 11.53
N GLY A 2 -14.00 -21.92 10.25
CA GLY A 2 -12.94 -21.96 9.21
C GLY A 2 -13.08 -20.88 8.13
N ASN A 3 -14.14 -20.06 8.16
CA ASN A 3 -14.37 -18.99 7.19
C ASN A 3 -13.62 -17.70 7.54
N ASP A 4 -13.56 -17.36 8.83
CA ASP A 4 -13.09 -16.03 9.28
C ASP A 4 -11.63 -15.74 8.90
N LEU A 5 -10.74 -16.76 8.91
CA LEU A 5 -9.34 -16.59 8.52
C LEU A 5 -9.19 -16.38 7.02
N GLN A 6 -9.91 -17.16 6.21
CA GLN A 6 -9.89 -17.03 4.75
C GLN A 6 -10.52 -15.72 4.29
N GLU A 7 -11.59 -15.28 4.96
CA GLU A 7 -12.21 -13.98 4.74
C GLU A 7 -11.24 -12.84 5.11
N ASN A 8 -10.50 -12.99 6.22
CA ASN A 8 -9.49 -12.00 6.60
C ASN A 8 -8.34 -11.92 5.58
N TRP A 9 -7.86 -13.05 5.05
CA TRP A 9 -6.83 -13.09 4.02
C TRP A 9 -7.27 -12.42 2.72
N LYS A 10 -8.48 -12.72 2.25
CA LYS A 10 -9.05 -12.07 1.06
C LYS A 10 -9.19 -10.56 1.24
N LEU A 11 -9.53 -10.13 2.46
CA LEU A 11 -9.65 -8.71 2.78
C LEU A 11 -8.28 -8.02 2.76
N ILE A 12 -7.25 -8.65 3.33
CA ILE A 12 -5.86 -8.17 3.24
C ILE A 12 -5.42 -8.06 1.78
N GLU A 13 -5.63 -9.11 0.97
CA GLU A 13 -5.32 -9.11 -0.46
C GLU A 13 -6.02 -7.96 -1.19
N THR A 14 -7.30 -7.72 -0.87
CA THR A 14 -8.09 -6.62 -1.44
C THR A 14 -7.45 -5.26 -1.13
N PHE A 15 -7.04 -5.03 0.12
CA PHE A 15 -6.36 -3.79 0.49
C PHE A 15 -5.02 -3.61 -0.24
N LEU A 16 -4.24 -4.68 -0.38
CA LEU A 16 -2.97 -4.66 -1.12
C LEU A 16 -3.19 -4.34 -2.61
N ARG A 17 -4.21 -4.93 -3.24
CA ARG A 17 -4.58 -4.62 -4.64
C ARG A 17 -5.07 -3.19 -4.81
N ASN A 18 -5.85 -2.67 -3.86
CA ASN A 18 -6.28 -1.27 -3.89
C ASN A 18 -5.09 -0.32 -3.82
N ALA A 19 -4.13 -0.57 -2.91
CA ALA A 19 -2.90 0.21 -2.85
C ALA A 19 -2.16 0.17 -4.20
N ARG A 20 -2.03 -1.00 -4.83
CA ARG A 20 -1.41 -1.12 -6.15
C ARG A 20 -2.11 -0.27 -7.21
N SER A 21 -3.43 -0.22 -7.22
CA SER A 21 -4.23 0.58 -8.15
C SER A 21 -4.17 2.09 -7.88
N ASP A 22 -3.91 2.50 -6.64
CA ASP A 22 -3.73 3.92 -6.27
C ASP A 22 -2.32 4.46 -6.57
N LEU A 23 -1.37 3.62 -7.00
CA LEU A 23 -0.05 4.10 -7.44
C LEU A 23 -0.18 4.92 -8.74
N PRO A 24 0.52 6.06 -8.84
CA PRO A 24 0.49 6.89 -10.03
C PRO A 24 1.09 6.16 -11.24
N MET A 25 0.45 6.28 -12.40
CA MET A 25 1.00 5.77 -13.65
C MET A 25 2.30 6.51 -13.99
N GLN A 26 3.41 5.77 -14.06
CA GLN A 26 4.72 6.32 -14.40
C GLN A 26 4.96 6.19 -15.90
N ALA A 27 5.23 7.30 -16.60
CA ALA A 27 5.58 7.27 -18.03
C ALA A 27 6.94 6.59 -18.29
N SER A 28 7.87 6.69 -17.33
CA SER A 28 9.19 6.06 -17.38
C SER A 28 9.57 5.61 -15.96
N PRO A 29 9.05 4.47 -15.48
CA PRO A 29 9.35 4.00 -14.12
C PRO A 29 10.84 3.68 -13.97
N SER A 30 11.39 3.89 -12.78
CA SER A 30 12.73 3.40 -12.47
C SER A 30 12.77 1.86 -12.50
N LEU A 31 13.97 1.30 -12.71
CA LEU A 31 14.18 -0.15 -12.66
C LEU A 31 13.78 -0.70 -11.28
N GLU A 32 14.13 0.02 -10.21
CA GLU A 32 13.81 -0.33 -8.83
C GLU A 32 12.30 -0.36 -8.59
N PHE A 33 11.56 0.68 -9.02
CA PHE A 33 10.10 0.70 -8.91
C PHE A 33 9.47 -0.47 -9.66
N SER A 34 9.94 -0.76 -10.87
CA SER A 34 9.42 -1.89 -11.67
C SER A 34 9.71 -3.25 -11.03
N ALA A 35 10.88 -3.42 -10.41
CA ALA A 35 11.27 -4.63 -9.70
C ALA A 35 10.37 -4.86 -8.46
N LEU A 36 10.16 -3.83 -7.64
CA LEU A 36 9.30 -3.90 -6.45
C LEU A 36 7.86 -4.28 -6.80
N LEU A 37 7.34 -3.79 -7.94
CA LEU A 37 6.00 -4.17 -8.40
C LEU A 37 5.94 -5.62 -8.89
N THR A 38 7.00 -6.11 -9.52
CA THR A 38 7.11 -7.51 -9.93
C THR A 38 7.19 -8.43 -8.71
N GLU A 39 7.95 -8.04 -7.69
CA GLU A 39 8.03 -8.75 -6.42
C GLU A 39 6.69 -8.77 -5.69
N PHE A 40 6.00 -7.62 -5.64
CA PHE A 40 4.65 -7.52 -5.10
C PHE A 40 3.70 -8.53 -5.75
N ASP A 41 3.62 -8.56 -7.08
CA ASP A 41 2.72 -9.46 -7.79
C ASP A 41 3.09 -10.94 -7.54
N LYS A 42 4.39 -11.25 -7.46
CA LYS A 42 4.89 -12.58 -7.11
C LYS A 42 4.47 -12.99 -5.70
N TYR A 43 4.74 -12.16 -4.69
CA TYR A 43 4.39 -12.44 -3.29
C TYR A 43 2.89 -12.59 -3.10
N LEU A 44 2.10 -11.75 -3.76
CA LEU A 44 0.64 -11.84 -3.72
C LEU A 44 0.15 -13.16 -4.31
N SER A 45 0.74 -13.65 -5.40
CA SER A 45 0.38 -14.94 -6.02
C SER A 45 0.73 -16.16 -5.15
N HIS A 46 1.63 -16.00 -4.19
CA HIS A 46 2.07 -17.05 -3.25
C HIS A 46 1.43 -16.92 -1.86
N ASN A 47 0.50 -15.99 -1.65
CA ASN A 47 -0.06 -15.64 -0.34
C ASN A 47 0.98 -15.16 0.68
N GLU A 48 2.11 -14.62 0.23
CA GLU A 48 3.15 -14.02 1.07
C GLU A 48 2.79 -12.56 1.38
N LEU A 49 1.65 -12.35 2.07
CA LEU A 49 1.00 -11.04 2.24
C LEU A 49 1.86 -9.98 2.95
N GLY A 50 2.72 -10.40 3.89
CA GLY A 50 3.67 -9.50 4.56
C GLY A 50 4.76 -8.99 3.62
N LEU A 51 5.34 -9.87 2.80
CA LEU A 51 6.33 -9.48 1.79
C LEU A 51 5.70 -8.61 0.69
N ALA A 52 4.47 -8.94 0.28
CA ALA A 52 3.71 -8.10 -0.63
C ALA A 52 3.49 -6.69 -0.05
N LEU A 53 3.12 -6.57 1.23
CA LEU A 53 2.98 -5.29 1.92
C LEU A 53 4.29 -4.47 1.89
N GLU A 54 5.42 -5.10 2.18
CA GLU A 54 6.74 -4.45 2.19
C GLU A 54 7.13 -3.95 0.79
N SER A 55 7.02 -4.79 -0.23
CA SER A 55 7.36 -4.43 -1.61
C SER A 55 6.50 -3.27 -2.12
N ILE A 56 5.19 -3.30 -1.89
CA ILE A 56 4.30 -2.22 -2.35
C ILE A 56 4.55 -0.92 -1.58
N ALA A 57 4.80 -0.99 -0.27
CA ALA A 57 5.13 0.17 0.55
C ALA A 57 6.43 0.83 0.05
N ALA A 58 7.46 0.05 -0.23
CA ALA A 58 8.72 0.54 -0.79
C ALA A 58 8.50 1.21 -2.16
N ALA A 59 7.69 0.60 -3.05
CA ALA A 59 7.35 1.21 -4.34
C ALA A 59 6.65 2.58 -4.15
N GLY A 60 5.76 2.68 -3.17
CA GLY A 60 5.06 3.92 -2.82
C GLY A 60 5.95 5.00 -2.20
N GLN A 61 7.14 4.66 -1.69
CA GLN A 61 8.14 5.63 -1.24
C GLN A 61 8.95 6.24 -2.39
N LEU A 62 9.07 5.53 -3.52
CA LEU A 62 9.83 5.98 -4.69
C LEU A 62 9.07 6.99 -5.56
N VAL A 63 7.76 7.13 -5.35
CA VAL A 63 6.89 8.00 -6.14
C VAL A 63 5.99 8.82 -5.24
N GLU A 64 5.49 9.92 -5.76
CA GLU A 64 4.53 10.73 -5.04
C GLU A 64 3.14 10.06 -5.03
N THR A 65 2.78 9.48 -3.89
CA THR A 65 1.51 8.75 -3.70
C THR A 65 0.46 9.59 -2.97
N GLY A 66 -0.81 9.34 -3.31
CA GLY A 66 -1.94 9.98 -2.61
C GLY A 66 -2.30 9.29 -1.30
N GLY A 67 -3.10 9.95 -0.45
CA GLY A 67 -3.51 9.38 0.85
C GLY A 67 -4.22 8.03 0.78
N ARG A 68 -4.99 7.75 -0.29
CA ARG A 68 -5.69 6.46 -0.45
C ARG A 68 -4.76 5.26 -0.53
N PHE A 69 -3.57 5.45 -1.11
CA PHE A 69 -2.51 4.45 -1.15
C PHE A 69 -2.11 4.04 0.27
N TRP A 70 -1.68 5.02 1.08
CA TRP A 70 -1.24 4.78 2.47
C TRP A 70 -2.37 4.27 3.37
N HIS A 71 -3.59 4.75 3.16
CA HIS A 71 -4.75 4.25 3.90
C HIS A 71 -4.99 2.75 3.64
N SER A 72 -4.87 2.31 2.39
CA SER A 72 -5.02 0.90 2.05
C SER A 72 -3.94 0.03 2.70
N LEU A 73 -2.69 0.49 2.73
CA LEU A 73 -1.60 -0.21 3.45
C LEU A 73 -1.81 -0.25 4.95
N HIS A 74 -2.31 0.84 5.55
CA HIS A 74 -2.67 0.89 6.96
C HIS A 74 -3.73 -0.18 7.31
N GLN A 75 -4.79 -0.31 6.50
CA GLN A 75 -5.81 -1.33 6.72
C GLN A 75 -5.25 -2.75 6.62
N ALA A 76 -4.40 -3.02 5.62
CA ALA A 76 -3.73 -4.30 5.46
C ALA A 76 -2.86 -4.63 6.68
N ALA A 77 -2.00 -3.71 7.09
CA ALA A 77 -1.11 -3.86 8.25
C ALA A 77 -1.88 -4.12 9.55
N LYS A 78 -3.00 -3.40 9.79
CA LYS A 78 -3.87 -3.65 10.95
C LYS A 78 -4.47 -5.04 10.97
N LYS A 79 -4.90 -5.56 9.82
CA LYS A 79 -5.48 -6.92 9.71
C LYS A 79 -4.45 -8.02 9.90
N MET A 80 -3.17 -7.72 9.66
CA MET A 80 -2.03 -8.60 9.93
C MET A 80 -1.38 -8.37 11.29
N GLU A 81 -1.93 -7.48 12.13
CA GLU A 81 -1.41 -7.13 13.46
C GLU A 81 0.02 -6.55 13.43
N LEU A 82 0.40 -5.95 12.31
CA LEU A 82 1.68 -5.28 12.10
C LEU A 82 1.61 -3.83 12.62
N HIS A 83 1.64 -3.67 13.94
CA HIS A 83 1.36 -2.40 14.61
C HIS A 83 2.30 -1.25 14.22
N GLU A 84 3.59 -1.52 14.06
CA GLU A 84 4.58 -0.51 13.68
C GLU A 84 4.33 0.01 12.26
N GLN A 85 4.16 -0.91 11.30
CA GLN A 85 3.83 -0.55 9.91
C GLN A 85 2.47 0.17 9.84
N ALA A 86 1.47 -0.27 10.60
CA ALA A 86 0.17 0.39 10.65
C ALA A 86 0.27 1.84 11.12
N GLN A 87 1.09 2.11 12.15
CA GLN A 87 1.32 3.46 12.65
C GLN A 87 2.05 4.33 11.62
N GLU A 88 3.08 3.80 10.98
CA GLU A 88 3.83 4.50 9.92
C GLU A 88 2.93 4.85 8.73
N PHE A 89 2.08 3.93 8.27
CA PHE A 89 1.18 4.19 7.16
C PHE A 89 0.08 5.18 7.50
N GLU A 90 -0.43 5.18 8.73
CA GLU A 90 -1.37 6.21 9.18
C GLU A 90 -0.72 7.59 9.19
N PHE A 91 0.52 7.70 9.66
CA PHE A 91 1.27 8.96 9.61
C PHE A 91 1.41 9.47 8.17
N ARG A 92 1.78 8.61 7.22
CA ARG A 92 1.88 8.95 5.79
C ARG A 92 0.55 9.32 5.17
N PHE A 93 -0.54 8.66 5.56
CA PHE A 93 -1.89 9.02 5.14
C PHE A 93 -2.23 10.45 5.55
N VAL A 94 -2.03 10.80 6.82
CA VAL A 94 -2.27 12.15 7.34
C VAL A 94 -1.38 13.19 6.67
N GLN A 95 -0.10 12.87 6.46
CA GLN A 95 0.84 13.75 5.76
C GLN A 95 0.39 14.02 4.31
N ALA A 96 0.03 12.97 3.57
CA ALA A 96 -0.42 13.09 2.18
C ALA A 96 -1.75 13.87 2.08
N ALA A 97 -2.67 13.69 3.03
CA ALA A 97 -3.92 14.46 3.10
C ALA A 97 -3.65 15.95 3.36
N THR A 98 -2.72 16.26 4.26
CA THR A 98 -2.36 17.64 4.61
C THR A 98 -1.74 18.37 3.41
N LEU A 99 -0.76 17.73 2.73
CA LEU A 99 -0.13 18.27 1.53
C LEU A 99 -1.13 18.47 0.37
N GLY A 100 -2.12 17.57 0.25
CA GLY A 100 -3.19 17.70 -0.74
C GLY A 100 -4.06 18.94 -0.53
N LEU A 101 -4.38 19.28 0.73
CA LEU A 101 -5.16 20.46 1.08
C LEU A 101 -4.39 21.76 0.79
N GLU A 102 -3.11 21.82 1.11
CA GLU A 102 -2.26 22.99 0.85
C GLU A 102 -2.14 23.32 -0.65
N ARG A 103 -2.15 22.28 -1.51
CA ARG A 103 -2.09 22.46 -2.97
C ARG A 103 -3.41 22.97 -3.54
N ALA A 104 -4.53 22.51 -3.01
CA ALA A 104 -5.87 22.96 -3.42
C ALA A 104 -6.13 24.44 -3.06
N GLN A 105 -5.45 24.97 -2.05
CA GLN A 105 -5.58 26.38 -1.63
C GLN A 105 -4.70 27.36 -2.42
N LYS A 106 -3.74 26.85 -3.21
CA LYS A 106 -2.82 27.67 -4.03
C LYS A 106 -3.20 27.71 -5.52
N GLN A 107 -4.36 27.17 -5.88
CA GLN A 107 -4.95 27.17 -7.22
C GLN A 107 -6.12 28.15 -7.26
#